data_AF-A0AB34GIQ9-F1
#
_entry.id   AF-A0AB34GIQ9-F1
#
_cell.length_a   1.000
_cell.length_b   1.000
_cell.length_c   1.000
_cell.angle_alpha   90.00
_cell.angle_beta   90.00
_cell.angle_gamma   90.00
#
_symmetry.space_group_name_H-M   'P 1'
#
loop_
_entity.id
_entity.type
_entity.pdbx_description
1 polymer ?
#
loop_
_entity_poly.entity_id
_entity_poly.type
_entity_poly.pdbx_seq_one_letter_code
_entity_poly.pdbx_strand_id
1 'polypeptide(L)'
;MSAFDVTYTAIVISHSGRMMFVGTSVGTIRAMKYPLPLQKEFNEYQAHCGPITKMSLTFDDQFLLSVAEDGCLFTWKVFDKDGRGIKREREVGFAEEVLVTKTDMEEKPLHSVSSRPHLSFCHVIVLTYTELYF
;
A
#
# COMPACT_ATOMS: atom_id res chain seq x y z
N MET A 1 1.62 26.12 -11.85
CA MET A 1 2.92 25.64 -11.34
C MET A 1 3.39 24.52 -12.23
N SER A 2 4.67 24.52 -12.61
CA SER A 2 5.24 23.40 -13.36
C SER A 2 5.18 22.15 -12.48
N ALA A 3 4.88 20.97 -13.03
CA ALA A 3 4.96 19.73 -12.27
C ALA A 3 6.36 19.55 -11.62
N PHE A 4 7.41 20.13 -12.20
CA PHE A 4 8.75 20.04 -11.64
C PHE A 4 9.07 21.05 -10.54
N ASP A 5 8.18 22.01 -10.28
CA ASP A 5 8.37 23.10 -9.32
C ASP A 5 7.63 22.81 -8.01
N VAL A 6 7.96 21.65 -7.41
CA VAL A 6 7.35 21.16 -6.17
C VAL A 6 8.43 20.60 -5.26
N THR A 7 8.40 20.97 -3.98
CA THR A 7 9.37 20.50 -2.98
C THR A 7 9.14 19.02 -2.67
N TYR A 8 10.23 18.25 -2.67
CA TYR A 8 10.24 16.85 -2.24
C TYR A 8 10.47 16.78 -0.74
N THR A 9 9.58 16.08 -0.03
CA THR A 9 9.54 16.03 1.43
C THR A 9 9.92 14.66 1.99
N ALA A 10 9.72 13.60 1.21
CA ALA A 10 10.07 12.23 1.58
C ALA A 10 10.56 11.44 0.35
N ILE A 11 11.42 10.44 0.59
CA ILE A 11 11.97 9.56 -0.44
C ILE A 11 12.10 8.15 0.12
N VAL A 12 11.81 7.14 -0.71
CA VAL A 12 12.09 5.73 -0.42
C VAL A 12 12.52 5.01 -1.69
N ILE A 13 13.46 4.08 -1.56
CA ILE A 13 13.95 3.22 -2.64
C ILE A 13 13.52 1.79 -2.31
N SER A 14 13.09 1.05 -3.32
CA SER A 14 12.73 -0.36 -3.17
C SER A 14 13.92 -1.21 -2.76
N HIS A 15 13.67 -2.28 -2.00
CA HIS A 15 14.71 -3.25 -1.61
C HIS A 15 15.34 -3.94 -2.82
N SER A 16 14.55 -4.13 -3.89
CA SER A 16 15.01 -4.57 -5.21
C SER A 16 15.98 -3.59 -5.90
N GLY A 17 16.04 -2.32 -5.47
CA GLY A 17 16.90 -1.29 -6.07
C GLY A 17 16.49 -0.92 -7.49
N ARG A 18 15.20 -1.02 -7.83
CA ARG A 18 14.67 -0.75 -9.18
C ARG A 18 13.66 0.39 -9.24
N MET A 19 13.04 0.71 -8.10
CA MET A 19 12.00 1.71 -7.99
C MET A 19 12.37 2.73 -6.93
N MET A 20 11.95 3.97 -7.16
CA MET A 20 12.07 5.06 -6.22
C MET A 20 10.73 5.77 -6.12
N PHE A 21 10.29 6.07 -4.91
CA PHE A 21 9.09 6.85 -4.64
C PHE A 21 9.46 8.14 -3.92
N VAL A 22 8.83 9.23 -4.34
CA VAL A 22 9.05 10.57 -3.79
C VAL A 22 7.72 11.18 -3.38
N GLY A 23 7.64 11.64 -2.13
CA GLY A 23 6.51 12.39 -1.60
C GLY A 23 6.76 13.88 -1.74
N THR A 24 5.70 14.64 -2.03
CA THR A 24 5.80 16.08 -2.27
C THR A 24 5.08 16.92 -1.22
N SER A 25 5.40 18.22 -1.20
CA SER A 25 4.74 19.21 -0.33
C SER A 25 3.28 19.50 -0.69
N VAL A 26 2.79 19.00 -1.83
CA VAL A 26 1.38 19.17 -2.26
C VAL A 26 0.57 17.88 -2.14
N GLY A 27 1.12 16.87 -1.47
CA GLY A 27 0.42 15.62 -1.21
C GLY A 27 0.43 14.63 -2.38
N THR A 28 1.31 14.80 -3.36
CA THR A 28 1.49 13.83 -4.45
C THR A 28 2.62 12.85 -4.17
N ILE A 29 2.47 11.61 -4.64
CA ILE A 29 3.53 10.60 -4.70
C ILE A 29 3.98 10.46 -6.15
N ARG A 30 5.29 10.49 -6.38
CA ARG A 30 5.92 10.24 -7.68
C ARG A 30 6.65 8.91 -7.68
N ALA A 31 6.30 8.04 -8.60
CA ALA A 31 6.99 6.77 -8.84
C ALA A 31 7.97 6.90 -10.01
N MET A 32 9.23 6.52 -9.80
CA MET A 32 10.35 6.73 -10.71
C MET A 32 11.20 5.46 -10.83
N LYS A 33 11.82 5.23 -12.00
CA LYS A 33 12.83 4.17 -12.17
C LYS A 33 14.09 4.50 -11.38
N TYR A 34 14.71 3.48 -10.79
CA TYR A 34 16.00 3.57 -10.14
C TYR A 34 16.99 2.56 -10.75
N PRO A 35 18.24 2.95 -11.04
CA PRO A 35 18.81 4.30 -10.96
C PRO A 35 18.08 5.32 -11.85
N LEU A 36 18.06 6.59 -11.44
CA LEU A 36 17.34 7.64 -12.15
C LEU A 36 17.91 7.83 -13.57
N PRO A 37 17.10 7.73 -14.63
CA PRO A 37 17.55 8.03 -15.98
C PRO A 37 17.83 9.53 -16.14
N LEU A 38 18.60 9.88 -17.18
CA LEU A 38 18.90 11.28 -17.55
C LEU A 38 17.62 12.09 -17.82
N GLN A 39 16.62 11.45 -18.41
CA GLN A 39 15.30 12.04 -18.62
C GLN A 39 14.47 11.88 -17.34
N LYS A 40 13.94 13.00 -16.83
CA LYS A 40 13.08 12.99 -15.64
C LYS A 40 11.70 12.46 -16.01
N GLU A 41 11.50 11.16 -15.82
CA GLU A 41 10.22 10.48 -16.02
C GLU A 41 9.68 9.99 -14.68
N PHE A 42 8.42 10.31 -14.40
CA PHE A 42 7.70 9.81 -13.24
C PHE A 42 6.21 9.69 -13.52
N ASN A 43 5.57 8.73 -12.83
CA ASN A 43 4.12 8.70 -12.69
C ASN A 43 3.76 9.46 -11.41
N GLU A 44 2.79 10.38 -11.48
CA GLU A 44 2.34 11.16 -10.33
C GLU A 44 0.94 10.72 -9.89
N TYR A 45 0.77 10.60 -8.57
CA TYR A 45 -0.47 10.17 -7.94
C TYR A 45 -0.84 11.14 -6.84
N GLN A 46 -2.07 11.66 -6.86
CA GLN A 46 -2.61 12.44 -5.74
C GLN A 46 -2.89 11.48 -4.58
N ALA A 47 -2.15 11.66 -3.48
CA ALA A 47 -2.24 10.81 -2.31
C ALA A 47 -2.98 11.52 -1.17
N HIS A 48 -2.51 12.70 -0.79
CA HIS A 48 -2.91 13.41 0.42
C HIS A 48 -3.40 14.83 0.11
N CYS A 49 -4.14 15.44 1.04
CA CYS A 49 -4.55 16.85 0.99
C CYS A 49 -3.59 17.73 1.82
N GLY A 50 -2.30 17.40 1.82
CA GLY A 50 -1.28 18.11 2.57
C GLY A 50 0.13 17.52 2.33
N PRO A 51 1.19 18.18 2.82
CA PRO A 51 2.56 17.71 2.66
C PRO A 51 2.76 16.29 3.19
N ILE A 52 3.36 15.43 2.37
CA ILE A 52 3.74 14.08 2.83
C ILE A 52 4.90 14.22 3.82
N THR A 53 4.72 13.66 5.01
CA THR A 53 5.69 13.80 6.11
C THR A 53 6.61 12.59 6.22
N LYS A 54 6.12 11.38 5.89
CA LYS A 54 6.92 10.15 5.83
C LYS A 54 6.37 9.15 4.82
N MET A 55 7.26 8.30 4.34
CA MET A 55 6.94 7.11 3.55
C MET A 55 7.81 5.93 3.96
N SER A 56 7.32 4.70 3.76
CA SER A 56 8.07 3.46 3.97
C SER A 56 7.57 2.37 3.03
N LEU A 57 8.47 1.53 2.53
CA LEU A 57 8.09 0.29 1.86
C LEU A 57 8.03 -0.86 2.88
N THR A 58 7.19 -1.85 2.59
CA THR A 58 7.25 -3.15 3.27
C THR A 58 8.49 -3.92 2.81
N PHE A 59 8.94 -4.86 3.64
CA PHE A 59 10.15 -5.65 3.39
C PHE A 59 10.15 -6.38 2.03
N ASP A 60 8.97 -6.75 1.56
CA ASP A 60 8.75 -7.48 0.31
C ASP A 60 8.49 -6.57 -0.91
N ASP A 61 8.63 -5.24 -0.76
CA ASP A 61 8.30 -4.24 -1.79
C ASP A 61 6.83 -4.29 -2.28
N GLN A 62 5.91 -5.00 -1.60
CA GLN A 62 4.51 -5.12 -2.05
C GLN A 62 3.66 -3.89 -1.73
N PHE A 63 3.97 -3.21 -0.63
CA PHE A 63 3.20 -2.06 -0.17
C PHE A 63 4.09 -0.86 0.11
N LEU A 64 3.63 0.31 -0.33
CA LEU A 64 4.14 1.61 0.08
C LEU A 64 3.15 2.19 1.09
N LEU A 65 3.67 2.64 2.23
CA LEU A 65 2.93 3.37 3.25
C LEU A 65 3.28 4.86 3.14
N SER A 66 2.27 5.73 3.18
CA SER A 66 2.45 7.18 3.21
C SER A 66 1.61 7.83 4.30
N VAL A 67 2.17 8.85 4.94
CA VAL A 67 1.48 9.70 5.93
C VAL A 67 1.74 11.17 5.63
N ALA A 68 0.78 12.03 5.94
CA ALA A 68 0.87 13.46 5.67
C ALA A 68 0.33 14.32 6.83
N GLU A 69 0.50 15.63 6.73
CA GLU A 69 -0.04 16.60 7.69
C GLU A 69 -1.57 16.65 7.73
N ASP A 70 -2.25 16.09 6.72
CA ASP A 70 -3.70 15.93 6.69
C ASP A 70 -4.23 14.89 7.69
N GLY A 71 -3.34 14.21 8.42
CA GLY A 71 -3.69 13.20 9.41
C GLY A 71 -4.09 11.85 8.80
N CYS A 72 -3.95 11.67 7.49
CA CYS A 72 -4.25 10.40 6.82
C CYS A 72 -3.01 9.51 6.72
N LEU A 73 -3.26 8.20 6.73
CA LEU A 73 -2.31 7.16 6.35
C LEU A 73 -2.90 6.40 5.16
N PHE A 74 -2.12 6.25 4.08
CA PHE A 74 -2.49 5.43 2.94
C PHE A 74 -1.54 4.24 2.78
N THR A 75 -2.11 3.13 2.31
CA THR A 75 -1.40 1.92 1.93
C THR A 75 -1.61 1.70 0.44
N TRP A 76 -0.51 1.66 -0.30
CA TRP A 76 -0.51 1.54 -1.75
C TRP A 76 0.03 0.19 -2.15
N LYS A 77 -0.69 -0.53 -3.02
CA LYS A 77 -0.15 -1.74 -3.62
C LYS A 77 0.80 -1.35 -4.76
N VAL A 78 2.01 -1.90 -4.72
CA VAL A 78 3.07 -1.61 -5.68
C VAL A 78 3.17 -2.75 -6.69
N PHE A 79 3.11 -2.41 -7.97
CA PHE A 79 3.23 -3.36 -9.08
C PHE A 79 4.38 -2.98 -9.99
N ASP A 80 5.26 -3.94 -10.29
CA ASP A 80 6.29 -3.81 -11.31
C ASP A 80 5.69 -4.10 -12.70
N LYS A 81 5.61 -3.10 -13.60
CA LYS A 81 5.10 -3.27 -14.98
C LYS A 81 5.84 -4.34 -15.79
N ASP A 82 7.08 -4.68 -15.45
CA ASP A 82 7.84 -5.70 -16.18
C ASP A 82 7.42 -7.14 -15.82
N GLY A 83 6.45 -7.32 -14.90
CA GLY A 83 5.83 -8.62 -14.62
C GLY A 83 6.77 -9.68 -14.04
N ARG A 84 8.04 -9.32 -13.76
CA ARG A 84 9.01 -10.15 -13.06
C ARG A 84 8.70 -10.07 -11.57
N GLY A 85 7.58 -10.70 -11.22
CA GLY A 85 6.89 -10.53 -9.97
C GLY A 85 7.85 -10.48 -8.78
N ILE A 86 7.62 -9.48 -7.93
CA ILE A 86 7.78 -9.61 -6.48
C ILE A 86 7.32 -11.03 -6.17
N LYS A 87 8.23 -11.88 -5.67
CA LYS A 87 7.91 -13.28 -5.33
C LYS A 87 6.58 -13.24 -4.58
N ARG A 88 5.52 -13.72 -5.22
CA ARG A 88 4.27 -14.03 -4.54
C ARG A 88 4.64 -15.20 -3.63
N GLU A 89 5.22 -14.89 -2.47
CA GLU A 89 5.14 -15.80 -1.36
C GLU A 89 3.64 -16.06 -1.21
N ARG A 90 3.27 -17.31 -1.47
CA ARG A 90 1.87 -17.75 -1.47
C ARG A 90 1.20 -17.10 -0.26
N GLU A 91 0.03 -16.51 -0.46
CA GLU A 91 -0.83 -16.08 0.64
C GLU A 91 -0.77 -17.18 1.70
N VAL A 92 -0.07 -16.90 2.81
CA VAL A 92 -0.19 -17.72 3.99
C VAL A 92 -1.57 -17.34 4.46
N GLY A 93 -2.57 -18.11 4.03
CA GLY A 93 -3.92 -17.94 4.50
C GLY A 93 -3.84 -17.90 6.01
N PHE A 94 -4.24 -16.78 6.60
CA PHE A 94 -4.43 -16.72 8.03
C PHE A 94 -5.42 -17.84 8.35
N ALA A 95 -4.93 -18.92 8.96
CA ALA A 95 -5.81 -19.88 9.58
C ALA A 95 -6.41 -19.13 10.77
N GLU A 96 -7.70 -18.84 10.68
CA GLU A 96 -8.47 -18.38 11.83
C GLU A 96 -8.55 -19.57 12.79
N GLU A 97 -7.55 -19.73 13.66
CA GLU A 97 -7.56 -20.76 14.67
C GLU A 97 -8.61 -20.38 15.73
N VAL A 98 -9.81 -20.96 15.61
CA VAL A 98 -10.78 -20.97 16.69
C VAL A 98 -10.53 -22.22 17.53
N LEU A 99 -9.93 -22.04 18.70
CA LEU A 99 -9.79 -23.09 19.70
C LEU A 99 -11.17 -23.42 20.29
N VAL A 100 -11.77 -24.50 19.81
CA VAL A 100 -13.02 -25.04 20.35
C VAL A 100 -12.70 -26.14 21.36
N THR A 101 -13.29 -26.06 22.55
CA THR A 101 -13.19 -27.12 23.55
C THR A 101 -13.98 -28.36 23.11
N LYS A 102 -13.50 -29.57 23.43
CA LYS A 102 -14.11 -30.85 23.02
C LYS A 102 -15.61 -30.98 23.37
N THR A 103 -16.11 -30.16 24.28
CA THR A 103 -17.52 -30.10 24.71
C THR A 103 -18.45 -29.48 23.69
N ASP A 104 -17.95 -28.72 22.70
CA ASP A 104 -18.81 -28.03 21.72
C ASP A 104 -18.94 -28.78 20.38
N MET A 105 -18.42 -30.01 20.29
CA MET A 105 -18.40 -30.82 19.06
C MET A 105 -19.69 -31.63 18.80
N GLU A 106 -20.70 -31.51 19.68
CA GLU A 106 -21.93 -32.30 19.57
C GLU A 106 -23.16 -31.39 19.58
N GLU A 107 -23.47 -30.71 18.46
CA GLU A 107 -24.81 -30.59 17.84
C GLU A 107 -24.66 -30.13 16.37
N LYS A 108 -25.38 -30.79 15.45
CA LYS A 108 -25.35 -30.68 13.96
C LYS A 108 -25.91 -29.34 13.42
N PRO A 109 -26.03 -29.15 12.08
CA PRO A 109 -25.04 -29.20 10.99
C PRO A 109 -24.92 -27.82 10.30
N LEU A 110 -23.92 -27.69 9.43
CA LEU A 110 -23.59 -26.50 8.65
C LEU A 110 -24.78 -25.94 7.84
N HIS A 111 -25.23 -24.74 8.18
CA HIS A 111 -25.79 -23.81 7.20
C HIS A 111 -24.65 -22.94 6.68
N SER A 112 -24.37 -23.04 5.38
CA SER A 112 -23.48 -22.11 4.68
C SER A 112 -24.13 -20.72 4.68
N VAL A 113 -23.83 -19.91 5.70
CA VAL A 113 -24.15 -18.49 5.69
C VAL A 113 -23.05 -17.80 4.87
N SER A 114 -23.40 -17.39 3.66
CA SER A 114 -22.56 -16.48 2.89
C SER A 114 -22.57 -15.11 3.58
N SER A 115 -21.59 -14.88 4.45
CA SER A 115 -21.35 -13.56 5.04
C SER A 115 -20.55 -12.72 4.03
N ARG A 116 -21.25 -11.83 3.33
CA ARG A 116 -20.60 -10.68 2.70
C ARG A 116 -19.88 -9.91 3.81
N PRO A 117 -18.58 -9.57 3.72
CA PRO A 117 -17.97 -8.79 4.78
C PRO A 117 -18.55 -7.38 4.74
N HIS A 118 -19.41 -7.15 5.71
CA HIS A 118 -19.99 -5.88 6.08
C HIS A 118 -18.85 -5.02 6.64
N LEU A 119 -18.59 -3.90 5.97
CA LEU A 119 -17.71 -2.85 6.45
C LEU A 119 -18.23 -2.32 7.79
N SER A 120 -17.42 -2.43 8.86
CA SER A 120 -17.62 -1.63 10.07
C SER A 120 -16.30 -1.32 10.77
N PHE A 121 -15.79 -0.13 10.46
CA PHE A 121 -15.16 0.89 11.32
C PHE A 121 -14.44 0.46 12.61
N CYS A 122 -13.15 0.84 12.72
CA CYS A 122 -12.64 1.67 13.83
C CYS A 122 -11.28 2.32 13.53
N HIS A 123 -11.17 3.59 13.95
CA HIS A 123 -10.08 4.58 13.84
C HIS A 123 -9.61 4.99 12.44
N VAL A 124 -10.10 6.16 12.01
CA VAL A 124 -9.63 7.07 10.93
C VAL A 124 -8.42 6.56 10.13
N ILE A 125 -8.65 5.54 9.30
CA ILE A 125 -7.79 5.21 8.17
C ILE A 125 -8.73 5.28 6.98
N VAL A 126 -8.59 6.32 6.15
CA VAL A 126 -9.21 6.30 4.83
C VAL A 126 -8.41 5.29 4.01
N LEU A 127 -8.72 3.99 4.13
CA LEU A 127 -8.19 2.97 3.24
C LEU A 127 -8.86 3.12 1.87
N THR A 128 -8.45 4.10 1.07
CA THR A 128 -8.75 4.08 -0.35
C THR A 128 -7.85 3.01 -0.98
N TYR A 129 -8.43 1.88 -1.36
CA TYR A 129 -7.77 0.89 -2.21
C TYR A 129 -7.45 1.56 -3.56
N THR A 130 -6.24 2.08 -3.70
CA THR A 130 -5.74 2.70 -4.93
C THR A 130 -4.46 2.01 -5.34
N GLU A 131 -4.39 1.61 -6.61
CA GLU A 131 -3.27 0.85 -7.17
C GLU A 131 -2.20 1.79 -7.72
N LEU A 132 -0.91 1.54 -7.41
CA LEU A 132 0.22 2.24 -8.03
C LEU A 132 0.87 1.35 -9.09
N TYR A 133 0.89 1.84 -10.32
CA TYR A 133 1.49 1.16 -11.46
C TYR A 133 2.85 1.79 -11.80
N PHE A 134 3.94 1.14 -11.40
CA PHE A 134 5.30 1.54 -11.74
C PHE A 134 5.63 1.21 -13.19
#